data_AF-U3IF00-F1
#
_entry.id   AF-U3IF00-F1
#
_cell.length_a   1.000
_cell.length_b   1.000
_cell.length_c   1.000
_cell.angle_alpha   90.00
_cell.angle_beta   90.00
_cell.angle_gamma   90.00
#
_symmetry.space_group_name_H-M   'P 1'
#
loop_
_entity.id
_entity.type
_entity.pdbx_description
1 polymer ?
#
loop_
_entity_poly.entity_id
_entity_poly.type
_entity_poly.pdbx_seq_one_letter_code
_entity_poly.pdbx_strand_id
1 'polypeptide(L)'
;MGRSGEPSRWSFTFQTFSCLGRLKAQLERPAGPAAPVRVFERSVYSDRVHFADMRHMPVLVLDVDGDFEQDAAMQDILMAQVESFVKSLQNKPVPPHPDPC
;
A
#
# COMPACT_ATOMS: atom_id res chain seq x y z
N MET A 1 30.29 11.02 -4.77
CA MET A 1 29.07 11.76 -4.37
C MET A 1 27.88 10.83 -4.50
N GLY A 2 27.44 10.19 -3.40
CA GLY A 2 26.26 9.31 -3.41
C GLY A 2 24.98 10.14 -3.43
N ARG A 3 24.01 9.78 -4.27
CA ARG A 3 22.70 10.45 -4.34
C ARG A 3 22.02 10.32 -2.98
N SER A 4 21.83 11.45 -2.31
CA SER A 4 21.00 11.60 -1.12
C SER A 4 19.67 10.87 -1.36
N GLY A 5 19.26 10.00 -0.42
CA GLY A 5 18.06 9.19 -0.55
C GLY A 5 16.85 10.09 -0.82
N GLU A 6 16.36 10.06 -2.05
CA GLU A 6 15.26 10.90 -2.51
C GLU A 6 14.01 10.63 -1.63
N PRO A 7 13.58 11.59 -0.80
CA PRO A 7 12.49 11.38 0.17
C PRO A 7 11.19 10.95 -0.50
N SER A 8 10.98 11.41 -1.74
CA SER A 8 9.84 11.06 -2.57
C SER A 8 9.72 9.56 -2.83
N ARG A 9 10.84 8.83 -2.99
CA ARG A 9 10.83 7.38 -3.31
C ARG A 9 10.13 6.54 -2.24
N TRP A 10 10.24 6.93 -0.98
CA TRP A 10 9.70 6.15 0.15
C TRP A 10 8.54 6.85 0.88
N SER A 11 8.24 8.11 0.53
CA SER A 11 7.21 8.91 1.18
C SER A 11 5.85 8.21 1.22
N PHE A 12 5.37 7.70 0.09
CA PHE A 12 4.08 7.01 -0.01
C PHE A 12 4.04 5.76 0.87
N THR A 13 5.04 4.88 0.75
CA THR A 13 5.11 3.63 1.51
C THR A 13 5.22 3.90 3.01
N PHE A 14 6.08 4.84 3.41
CA PHE A 14 6.26 5.19 4.81
C PHE A 14 5.00 5.82 5.41
N GLN A 15 4.37 6.77 4.72
CA GLN A 15 3.14 7.41 5.19
C GLN A 15 2.00 6.40 5.31
N THR A 16 1.84 5.53 4.32
CA THR A 16 0.81 4.47 4.34
C THR A 16 1.05 3.49 5.48
N PHE A 17 2.29 3.00 5.65
CA PHE A 17 2.66 2.10 6.73
C PHE A 17 2.43 2.73 8.11
N SER A 18 2.83 4.00 8.28
CA SER A 18 2.66 4.72 9.54
C SER A 18 1.19 4.95 9.89
N CYS A 19 0.36 5.32 8.91
CA CYS A 19 -1.09 5.48 9.08
C CYS A 19 -1.79 4.17 9.43
N LEU A 20 -1.51 3.09 8.70
CA LEU A 20 -2.08 1.77 8.98
C LEU A 20 -1.63 1.24 10.35
N GLY A 21 -0.37 1.47 10.74
CA GLY A 21 0.14 1.13 12.06
C GLY A 21 -0.62 1.83 13.18
N ARG A 22 -0.91 3.13 13.03
CA ARG A 22 -1.74 3.89 13.99
C ARG A 22 -3.17 3.40 14.05
N LEU A 23 -3.79 3.10 12.89
CA LEU A 23 -5.14 2.56 12.83
C LEU A 23 -5.22 1.20 13.55
N LYS A 24 -4.24 0.33 13.31
CA LYS A 24 -4.14 -0.97 13.98
C LYS A 24 -4.05 -0.81 15.49
N ALA A 25 -3.17 0.07 15.98
CA ALA A 25 -3.03 0.32 17.41
C ALA A 25 -4.32 0.87 18.06
N GLN A 26 -5.13 1.64 17.34
CA GLN A 26 -6.41 2.14 17.84
C GLN A 26 -7.51 1.07 17.87
N LEU A 27 -7.48 0.11 16.95
CA LEU A 27 -8.43 -1.01 16.86
C LEU A 27 -8.10 -2.14 17.84
N GLU A 28 -6.81 -2.39 18.08
CA GLU A 28 -6.34 -3.38 19.05
C GLU A 28 -6.89 -3.03 20.44
N ARG A 29 -7.66 -3.97 21.01
CA ARG A 29 -8.11 -3.85 22.40
C ARG A 29 -6.95 -4.26 23.31
N PRO A 30 -6.60 -3.43 24.31
CA PRO A 30 -5.61 -3.85 25.30
C PRO A 30 -6.10 -5.10 26.03
N ALA A 31 -5.19 -6.03 26.31
CA ALA A 31 -5.48 -7.19 27.13
C ALA A 31 -5.70 -6.71 28.58
N GLY A 32 -6.96 -6.76 29.04
CA GLY A 32 -7.34 -6.31 30.38
C GLY A 32 -8.64 -5.51 30.40
N PRO A 33 -9.05 -5.01 31.58
CA PRO A 33 -10.23 -4.16 31.69
C PRO A 33 -10.08 -2.91 30.83
N ALA A 34 -11.16 -2.53 30.15
CA ALA A 34 -11.15 -1.35 29.29
C ALA A 34 -10.82 -0.10 30.12
N ALA A 35 -9.69 0.54 29.84
CA ALA A 35 -9.37 1.84 30.42
C ALA A 35 -10.41 2.86 29.92
N PRO A 36 -10.94 3.72 30.81
CA PRO A 36 -11.92 4.74 30.43
C PRO A 36 -11.35 5.78 29.46
N VAL A 37 -10.02 5.93 29.43
CA VAL A 37 -9.29 6.82 28.53
C VAL A 37 -8.10 6.07 27.94
N ARG A 38 -7.88 6.22 26.63
CA ARG A 38 -6.68 5.73 25.93
C ARG A 38 -6.00 6.88 25.22
N VAL A 39 -4.71 7.05 25.50
CA VAL A 39 -3.88 8.09 24.88
C VAL A 39 -2.92 7.41 23.91
N PHE A 40 -2.82 7.94 22.70
CA PHE A 40 -1.91 7.46 21.67
C PHE A 40 -0.98 8.59 21.25
N GLU A 41 0.28 8.25 20.98
CA GLU A 41 1.22 9.18 20.37
C GLU A 41 0.84 9.35 18.90
N ARG A 42 0.35 10.55 18.56
CA ARG A 42 -0.22 10.92 17.24
C ARG A 42 -1.47 10.12 16.88
N SER A 43 -2.27 10.69 15.96
CA SER A 43 -3.53 10.09 15.50
C SER A 43 -3.47 9.78 14.01
N VAL A 44 -4.36 8.92 13.52
CA VAL A 44 -4.56 8.69 12.08
C VAL A 44 -4.87 10.01 11.34
N TYR A 45 -5.56 10.95 12.00
CA TYR A 45 -5.87 12.26 11.44
C TYR A 45 -4.67 13.19 11.32
N SER A 46 -3.58 12.89 12.02
CA SER A 46 -2.32 13.64 11.92
C SER A 46 -1.53 13.26 10.67
N ASP A 47 -1.90 12.17 9.98
CA ASP A 47 -1.25 11.73 8.76
C ASP A 47 -1.87 12.35 7.53
N ARG A 48 -1.02 12.89 6.66
CA ARG A 48 -1.41 13.28 5.31
C ARG A 48 -1.26 12.11 4.36
N VAL A 49 -2.08 11.08 4.54
CA VAL A 49 -2.24 10.06 3.50
C VAL A 49 -3.25 10.61 2.49
N HIS A 50 -2.81 10.86 1.27
CA HIS A 50 -3.70 11.25 0.18
C HIS A 50 -4.53 10.03 -0.27
N PHE A 51 -5.52 9.64 0.53
CA PHE A 51 -6.41 8.51 0.22
C PHE A 51 -7.16 8.69 -1.09
N ALA A 52 -7.34 9.94 -1.54
CA ALA A 52 -7.89 10.25 -2.85
C ALA A 52 -7.08 9.59 -3.98
N ASP A 53 -5.75 9.58 -3.86
CA ASP A 53 -4.85 8.99 -4.83
C ASP A 53 -4.91 7.45 -4.80
N MET A 54 -5.24 6.86 -3.64
CA MET A 54 -5.45 5.41 -3.50
C MET A 54 -6.77 4.93 -4.10
N ARG A 55 -7.82 5.77 -4.19
CA ARG A 55 -9.13 5.34 -4.72
C ARG A 55 -9.06 4.81 -6.15
N HIS A 56 -8.08 5.26 -6.92
CA HIS A 56 -7.87 4.88 -8.32
C HIS A 56 -6.63 4.02 -8.53
N MET A 57 -6.04 3.52 -7.44
CA MET A 57 -4.94 2.56 -7.53
C MET A 57 -5.53 1.19 -7.88
N PRO A 58 -5.20 0.64 -9.06
CA PRO A 58 -5.67 -0.68 -9.45
C PRO A 58 -5.05 -1.74 -8.53
N VAL A 59 -5.83 -2.75 -8.16
CA VAL A 59 -5.41 -3.87 -7.30
C VAL A 59 -5.74 -5.17 -8.03
N LEU A 60 -4.78 -6.10 -8.08
CA LEU A 60 -4.98 -7.45 -8.57
C LEU A 60 -5.14 -8.38 -7.38
N VAL A 61 -6.23 -9.14 -7.35
CA VAL A 61 -6.45 -10.22 -6.39
C VAL A 61 -6.31 -11.52 -7.17
N LEU A 62 -5.43 -12.40 -6.72
CA LEU A 62 -5.23 -13.73 -7.28
C LEU A 62 -5.83 -14.76 -6.33
N ASP A 63 -6.60 -15.69 -6.88
CA ASP A 63 -7.06 -16.86 -6.16
C ASP A 63 -6.00 -17.95 -6.32
N VAL A 64 -5.29 -18.23 -5.23
CA VAL A 64 -4.20 -19.20 -5.21
C VAL A 64 -4.58 -20.24 -4.17
N ASP A 65 -5.24 -21.30 -4.62
CA ASP A 65 -5.58 -22.44 -3.78
C ASP A 65 -4.41 -23.45 -3.70
N GLY A 66 -4.59 -24.50 -2.90
CA GLY A 66 -3.52 -25.46 -2.58
C GLY A 66 -2.99 -26.26 -3.77
N ASP A 67 -3.68 -26.31 -4.91
CA ASP A 67 -3.24 -27.06 -6.09
C ASP A 67 -2.36 -26.21 -7.04
N PHE A 68 -2.14 -24.94 -6.71
CA PHE A 68 -1.27 -24.02 -7.47
C PHE A 68 0.14 -24.58 -7.71
N GLU A 69 0.75 -25.25 -6.74
CA GLU A 69 2.11 -25.77 -6.90
C GLU A 69 2.20 -26.93 -7.89
N GLN A 70 1.11 -27.65 -8.12
CA GLN A 70 1.07 -28.87 -8.94
C GLN A 70 0.43 -28.64 -10.32
N ASP A 71 -0.42 -27.63 -10.47
CA ASP A 71 -1.07 -27.30 -11.73
C ASP A 71 -0.29 -26.23 -12.52
N ALA A 72 0.59 -26.69 -13.40
CA ALA A 72 1.35 -25.82 -14.30
C ALA A 72 0.46 -24.97 -15.23
N ALA A 73 -0.73 -25.46 -15.60
CA ALA A 73 -1.65 -24.70 -16.45
C ALA A 73 -2.30 -23.55 -15.64
N MET A 74 -2.63 -23.78 -14.38
CA MET A 74 -3.09 -22.74 -13.46
C MET A 74 -2.01 -21.67 -13.23
N GLN A 75 -0.75 -22.09 -13.06
CA GLN A 75 0.38 -21.16 -12.93
C GLN A 75 0.50 -20.25 -14.16
N ASP A 76 0.41 -20.79 -15.37
CA ASP A 76 0.47 -20.01 -16.61
C ASP A 76 -0.67 -18.99 -16.70
N ILE A 77 -1.89 -19.37 -16.28
CA ILE A 77 -3.05 -18.48 -16.26
C ILE A 77 -2.82 -17.33 -15.27
N LEU A 78 -2.39 -17.62 -14.05
CA LEU A 78 -2.14 -16.62 -13.01
C LEU A 78 -1.00 -15.68 -13.41
N MET A 79 0.07 -16.21 -14.03
CA MET A 79 1.16 -15.40 -14.55
C MET A 79 0.71 -14.49 -15.71
N ALA A 80 -0.14 -14.98 -16.62
CA ALA A 80 -0.72 -14.16 -17.68
C ALA A 80 -1.60 -13.02 -17.10
N GLN A 81 -2.33 -13.26 -16.01
CA GLN A 81 -3.09 -12.23 -15.30
C GLN A 81 -2.16 -11.17 -14.69
N VAL A 82 -1.07 -11.58 -14.04
CA VAL A 82 -0.06 -10.66 -13.50
C VAL A 82 0.55 -9.80 -14.61
N GLU A 83 0.94 -10.39 -15.73
CA GLU A 83 1.52 -9.66 -16.86
C GLU A 83 0.54 -8.63 -17.45
N SER A 84 -0.71 -9.03 -17.66
CA SER A 84 -1.77 -8.15 -18.17
C SER A 84 -1.98 -6.96 -17.24
N PHE A 85 -2.03 -7.23 -15.93
CA PHE A 85 -2.17 -6.21 -14.92
C PHE A 85 -0.99 -5.23 -14.93
N VAL A 86 0.25 -5.72 -14.90
CA VAL A 86 1.46 -4.87 -14.94
C VAL A 86 1.48 -4.00 -16.20
N LYS A 87 1.13 -4.55 -17.37
CA LYS A 87 1.01 -3.78 -18.62
C LYS A 87 -0.04 -2.67 -18.51
N SER A 88 -1.15 -2.92 -17.83
CA SER A 88 -2.18 -1.88 -17.59
C SER A 88 -1.68 -0.73 -16.70
N LEU A 89 -0.74 -0.99 -15.78
CA LEU A 89 -0.14 0.05 -14.93
C LEU A 89 0.80 0.96 -15.71
N GLN A 90 1.56 0.39 -16.63
CA GLN A 90 2.57 1.09 -17.43
C GLN A 90 1.97 2.04 -18.48
N ASN A 91 0.69 1.89 -18.82
CA ASN A 91 -0.01 2.72 -19.80
C ASN A 91 -0.59 4.04 -19.24
N LYS A 92 -0.33 4.41 -17.97
CA LYS A 92 -0.73 5.74 -17.47
C LYS A 92 0.30 6.80 -17.88
N PRO A 93 -0.10 7.90 -18.55
CA PRO A 93 0.80 9.01 -18.80
C PRO A 93 1.28 9.58 -17.47
N VAL A 94 2.60 9.66 -17.29
CA VAL A 94 3.20 10.35 -16.16
C VAL A 94 2.81 11.82 -16.28
N PRO A 95 2.09 12.40 -15.30
CA PRO A 95 1.79 13.83 -15.34
C PRO A 95 3.12 14.60 -15.38
N PRO A 96 3.23 15.65 -16.22
CA PRO A 96 4.46 16.42 -16.32
C PRO A 96 4.85 16.89 -14.91
N HIS A 97 6.10 16.61 -14.53
CA HIS A 97 6.67 17.02 -13.27
C HIS A 97 6.50 18.55 -13.17
N PRO A 98 5.96 19.10 -12.06
CA PRO A 98 5.91 20.55 -11.90
C PRO A 98 7.34 21.08 -11.96
N ASP A 99 7.55 22.10 -12.79
CA ASP A 99 8.85 22.74 -12.95
C ASP A 99 9.41 23.14 -11.58
N PRO A 100 10.70 22.89 -11.31
CA PRO A 100 11.32 23.40 -10.11
C PRO A 100 11.31 24.93 -10.16
N CYS A 101 10.64 25.57 -9.19
CA CYS A 101 10.87 26.98 -8.85
C CYS A 101 12.24 27.15 -8.20
#